data_AF-A0A3S5JQS9-F1
#
_entry.id   AF-A0A3S5JQS9-F1
#
_cell.length_a   1.000
_cell.length_b   1.000
_cell.length_c   1.000
_cell.angle_alpha   90.00
_cell.angle_beta   90.00
_cell.angle_gamma   90.00
#
_symmetry.space_group_name_H-M   'P 1'
#
loop_
_entity.id
_entity.type
_entity.pdbx_description
1 polymer ?
#
loop_
_entity_poly.entity_id
_entity_poly.type
_entity_poly.pdbx_seq_one_letter_code
_entity_poly.pdbx_strand_id
1 'polypeptide(L)'
;MKKTLLLILSIFVVLSCGEEGDTVSAGGEFIPERDVYIGGYFNNSSGQQIACYWKNGKRFDLGEGEVSDLVVVDGKVYSVGYNFGGNASYWIDNEQFELEGTGNAEAYAIAVHDGDVYTAGRDNGASYWKNTKKNKLSGGDSSGYGIAVKDNGNVFVGGYYMNNHHFVIPAFWKNGARTNLSRPSGGDGEVQDVKIYNGSMYYFGMSMAPNNMLGYLPKASYWKANGNRTDLPNGGGWQKGIYGGESYGGFVNSTGVYVAGKIDWIGEVDDDGQDIPGTGGSYAHYWHDGTKVDLLGGIFNDMWVSTAYDVAASDGYVVVAGDVASETQTQVPAVWVNGELIHLEGANTHGVAKAVFIVE
;
A
#
# COMPACT_ATOMS: atom_id res chain seq x y z
N MET A 1 42.60 -59.58 -22.29
CA MET A 1 41.46 -58.64 -22.42
C MET A 1 40.76 -58.54 -21.07
N LYS A 2 41.01 -57.47 -20.33
CA LYS A 2 40.40 -57.24 -19.00
C LYS A 2 39.01 -56.62 -19.19
N LYS A 3 37.99 -57.25 -18.62
CA LYS A 3 36.61 -56.74 -18.59
C LYS A 3 36.52 -55.68 -17.48
N THR A 4 36.18 -54.45 -17.85
CA THR A 4 35.89 -53.38 -16.89
C THR A 4 34.38 -53.37 -16.63
N LEU A 5 33.99 -53.61 -15.39
CA LEU A 5 32.61 -53.58 -14.92
C LEU A 5 32.22 -52.11 -14.65
N LEU A 6 31.21 -51.60 -15.34
CA LEU A 6 30.70 -50.24 -15.15
C LEU A 6 29.65 -50.26 -14.02
N LEU A 7 29.96 -49.64 -12.89
CA LEU A 7 29.05 -49.49 -11.75
C LEU A 7 28.27 -48.17 -11.92
N ILE A 8 26.98 -48.26 -12.22
CA ILE A 8 26.08 -47.08 -12.28
C ILE A 8 25.55 -46.84 -10.87
N LEU A 9 25.96 -45.71 -10.27
CA LEU A 9 25.49 -45.25 -8.97
C LEU A 9 24.19 -44.46 -9.18
N SER A 10 23.05 -45.10 -8.93
CA SER A 10 21.74 -44.45 -8.90
C SER A 10 21.56 -43.68 -7.58
N ILE A 11 21.62 -42.35 -7.65
CA ILE A 11 21.29 -41.46 -6.53
C ILE A 11 19.77 -41.43 -6.37
N PHE A 12 19.26 -42.01 -5.28
CA PHE A 12 17.88 -41.82 -4.82
C PHE A 12 17.82 -40.49 -4.04
N VAL A 13 17.15 -39.49 -4.61
CA VAL A 13 16.75 -38.29 -3.87
C VAL A 13 15.46 -38.63 -3.13
N VAL A 14 15.54 -38.73 -1.82
CA VAL A 14 14.36 -38.89 -0.96
C VAL A 14 13.81 -37.49 -0.71
N LEU A 15 12.70 -37.13 -1.36
CA LEU A 15 11.89 -35.98 -0.99
C LEU A 15 11.22 -36.30 0.34
N SER A 16 11.70 -35.66 1.40
CA SER A 16 11.00 -35.61 2.69
C SER A 16 9.75 -34.75 2.50
N CYS A 17 8.58 -35.37 2.40
CA CYS A 17 7.31 -34.71 2.66
C CYS A 17 7.34 -34.21 4.11
N GLY A 18 7.46 -32.90 4.28
CA GLY A 18 7.15 -32.23 5.55
C GLY A 18 5.63 -32.16 5.72
N GLU A 19 5.18 -32.52 6.92
CA GLU A 19 3.78 -32.52 7.34
C GLU A 19 3.19 -31.10 7.33
N GLU A 20 1.88 -31.03 7.12
CA GLU A 20 1.07 -29.81 7.22
C GLU A 20 1.20 -29.17 8.61
N GLY A 21 1.33 -27.85 8.63
CA GLY A 21 1.17 -27.03 9.83
C GLY A 21 2.48 -26.67 10.51
N ASP A 22 3.27 -25.79 9.90
CA ASP A 22 4.19 -24.94 10.65
C ASP A 22 4.17 -23.54 10.05
N THR A 23 3.71 -22.60 10.87
CA THR A 23 3.79 -21.17 10.62
C THR A 23 5.24 -20.81 10.28
N VAL A 24 5.48 -20.21 9.11
CA VAL A 24 6.77 -19.56 8.82
C VAL A 24 6.98 -18.53 9.93
N SER A 25 7.92 -18.84 10.82
CA SER A 25 8.32 -18.00 11.94
C SER A 25 8.75 -16.63 11.41
N ALA A 26 8.09 -15.58 11.90
CA ALA A 26 8.51 -14.19 11.70
C ALA A 26 9.92 -13.99 12.29
N GLY A 27 10.93 -14.08 11.42
CA GLY A 27 12.34 -13.96 11.81
C GLY A 27 13.36 -14.24 10.69
N GLY A 28 12.90 -14.47 9.45
CA GLY A 28 13.77 -14.63 8.28
C GLY A 28 13.99 -13.31 7.52
N GLU A 29 15.12 -13.21 6.82
CA GLU A 29 15.32 -12.16 5.82
C GLU A 29 14.30 -12.32 4.69
N PHE A 30 13.56 -11.26 4.35
CA PHE A 30 12.64 -11.28 3.20
C PHE A 30 13.41 -11.25 1.88
N ILE A 31 14.50 -10.49 1.84
CA ILE A 31 15.41 -10.39 0.71
C ILE A 31 16.81 -10.61 1.26
N PRO A 32 17.61 -11.53 0.68
CA PRO A 32 18.98 -11.77 1.13
C PRO A 32 19.80 -10.49 1.18
N GLU A 33 20.51 -10.26 2.29
CA GLU A 33 21.41 -9.11 2.49
C GLU A 33 20.74 -7.73 2.43
N ARG A 34 19.40 -7.67 2.52
CA ARG A 34 18.64 -6.41 2.54
C ARG A 34 17.77 -6.31 3.77
N ASP A 35 17.65 -5.09 4.27
CA ASP A 35 16.67 -4.78 5.29
C ASP A 35 15.38 -4.28 4.64
N VAL A 36 14.28 -4.95 4.96
CA VAL A 36 12.93 -4.58 4.54
C VAL A 36 12.15 -4.12 5.76
N TYR A 37 11.57 -2.93 5.64
CA TYR A 37 10.77 -2.28 6.67
C TYR A 37 9.32 -2.21 6.20
N ILE A 38 8.40 -2.60 7.08
CA ILE A 38 6.97 -2.58 6.85
C ILE A 38 6.33 -1.70 7.92
N GLY A 39 5.54 -0.70 7.54
CA GLY A 39 4.85 0.20 8.48
C GLY A 39 3.39 -0.20 8.67
N GLY A 40 2.85 -0.04 9.86
CA GLY A 40 1.43 -0.30 10.10
C GLY A 40 1.02 -0.26 11.57
N TYR A 41 0.10 -1.15 11.93
CA TYR A 41 -0.38 -1.31 13.29
C TYR A 41 -0.83 -2.73 13.60
N PHE A 42 -0.94 -3.04 14.90
CA PHE A 42 -1.61 -4.25 15.39
C PHE A 42 -2.44 -3.93 16.65
N ASN A 43 -3.41 -4.78 16.96
CA ASN A 43 -4.14 -4.70 18.22
C ASN A 43 -3.48 -5.61 19.26
N ASN A 44 -3.14 -5.03 20.41
CA ASN A 44 -2.62 -5.81 21.54
C ASN A 44 -3.72 -6.68 22.19
N SER A 45 -3.35 -7.48 23.20
CA SER A 45 -4.29 -8.37 23.90
C SER A 45 -5.46 -7.65 24.60
N SER A 46 -5.35 -6.35 24.85
CA SER A 46 -6.40 -5.50 25.41
C SER A 46 -7.29 -4.88 24.33
N GLY A 47 -7.03 -5.16 23.05
CA GLY A 47 -7.73 -4.57 21.91
C GLY A 47 -7.28 -3.13 21.58
N GLN A 48 -6.19 -2.63 22.18
CA GLN A 48 -5.67 -1.31 21.86
C GLN A 48 -4.81 -1.37 20.59
N GLN A 49 -5.01 -0.40 19.70
CA GLN A 49 -4.25 -0.25 18.48
C GLN A 49 -2.88 0.36 18.74
N ILE A 50 -1.83 -0.34 18.33
CA ILE A 50 -0.42 0.03 18.54
C ILE A 50 0.23 0.29 17.19
N ALA A 51 0.73 1.52 17.02
CA ALA A 51 1.58 1.92 15.91
C ALA A 51 2.88 1.11 15.95
N CYS A 52 3.29 0.54 14.84
CA CYS A 52 4.53 -0.24 14.80
C CYS A 52 5.12 -0.27 13.39
N TYR A 53 6.35 -0.79 13.32
CA TYR A 53 6.93 -1.25 12.08
C TYR A 53 7.54 -2.64 12.27
N TRP A 54 7.65 -3.41 11.19
CA TRP A 54 8.34 -4.69 11.15
C TRP A 54 9.60 -4.54 10.32
N LYS A 55 10.75 -4.93 10.87
CA LYS A 55 12.00 -5.09 10.14
C LYS A 55 12.24 -6.57 9.90
N ASN A 56 12.17 -7.02 8.65
CA ASN A 56 12.30 -8.44 8.28
C ASN A 56 11.42 -9.35 9.17
N GLY A 57 10.14 -8.97 9.31
CA GLY A 57 9.16 -9.69 10.13
C GLY A 57 9.24 -9.44 11.65
N LYS A 58 10.32 -8.83 12.15
CA LYS A 58 10.43 -8.50 13.59
C LYS A 58 9.76 -7.16 13.89
N ARG A 59 8.76 -7.15 14.77
CA ARG A 59 8.03 -5.95 15.20
C ARG A 59 8.82 -5.04 16.14
N PHE A 60 8.61 -3.73 15.97
CA PHE A 60 9.06 -2.65 16.84
C PHE A 60 7.89 -1.69 17.10
N ASP A 61 7.54 -1.49 18.37
CA ASP A 61 6.36 -0.72 18.77
C ASP A 61 6.71 0.76 18.97
N LEU A 62 5.84 1.66 18.48
CA LEU A 62 5.97 3.12 18.58
C LEU A 62 5.01 3.73 19.61
N GLY A 63 4.11 2.91 20.18
CA GLY A 63 3.08 3.32 21.13
C GLY A 63 1.68 3.23 20.54
N GLU A 64 0.67 3.70 21.28
CA GLU A 64 -0.72 3.69 20.83
C GLU A 64 -0.91 4.61 19.61
N GLY A 65 -1.53 4.10 18.54
CA GLY A 65 -1.70 4.83 17.27
C GLY A 65 -1.64 3.95 16.02
N GLU A 66 -1.24 4.55 14.90
CA GLU A 66 -1.01 3.88 13.62
C GLU A 66 0.14 4.53 12.84
N VAL A 67 0.89 3.71 12.09
CA VAL A 67 1.76 4.16 10.98
C VAL A 67 1.05 3.98 9.64
N SER A 68 0.95 5.08 8.88
CA SER A 68 0.44 5.13 7.51
C SER A 68 1.53 4.89 6.46
N ASP A 69 2.73 5.45 6.68
CA ASP A 69 3.86 5.40 5.75
C ASP A 69 5.21 5.48 6.49
N LEU A 70 6.28 4.99 5.88
CA LEU A 70 7.63 5.10 6.41
C LEU A 70 8.71 5.20 5.33
N VAL A 71 9.85 5.78 5.71
CA VAL A 71 11.11 5.75 4.95
C VAL A 71 12.27 5.51 5.90
N VAL A 72 13.38 4.97 5.38
CA VAL A 72 14.61 4.80 6.16
C VAL A 72 15.71 5.65 5.53
N VAL A 73 16.30 6.55 6.33
CA VAL A 73 17.37 7.45 5.89
C VAL A 73 18.49 7.42 6.91
N ASP A 74 19.73 7.18 6.44
CA ASP A 74 20.93 7.09 7.27
C ASP A 74 20.77 6.14 8.48
N GLY A 75 20.05 5.03 8.28
CA GLY A 75 19.81 4.00 9.30
C GLY A 75 18.73 4.36 10.34
N LYS A 76 18.06 5.51 10.21
CA LYS A 76 16.93 5.91 11.06
C LYS A 76 15.61 5.66 10.36
N VAL A 77 14.61 5.21 11.13
CA VAL A 77 13.25 4.99 10.62
C VAL A 77 12.45 6.26 10.83
N TYR A 78 11.93 6.82 9.74
CA TYR A 78 10.99 7.93 9.77
C TYR A 78 9.62 7.39 9.41
N SER A 79 8.65 7.52 10.30
CA SER A 79 7.28 7.05 10.07
C SER A 79 6.26 8.15 10.32
N VAL A 80 5.08 8.05 9.71
CA VAL A 80 4.00 9.03 9.86
C VAL A 80 2.67 8.33 10.04
N GLY A 81 1.74 8.99 10.74
CA GLY A 81 0.38 8.52 10.94
C GLY A 81 -0.31 9.33 12.02
N TYR A 82 -0.95 8.67 12.98
CA TYR A 82 -1.65 9.32 14.07
C TYR A 82 -1.37 8.65 15.41
N ASN A 83 -1.38 9.45 16.47
CA ASN A 83 -1.08 9.03 17.83
C ASN A 83 -2.33 8.68 18.64
N PHE A 84 -2.10 8.25 19.89
CA PHE A 84 -3.14 8.21 20.92
C PHE A 84 -3.76 9.60 21.15
N GLY A 85 -5.06 9.72 20.86
CA GLY A 85 -5.77 10.99 20.83
C GLY A 85 -6.13 11.46 19.41
N GLY A 86 -5.64 10.76 18.38
CA GLY A 86 -6.00 11.00 16.98
C GLY A 86 -5.26 12.17 16.34
N ASN A 87 -4.17 12.66 16.96
CA ASN A 87 -3.40 13.76 16.39
C ASN A 87 -2.39 13.23 15.37
N ALA A 88 -2.39 13.84 14.18
CA ALA A 88 -1.37 13.55 13.16
C ALA A 88 0.04 13.78 13.72
N SER A 89 0.89 12.77 13.57
CA SER A 89 2.25 12.74 14.13
C SER A 89 3.21 12.07 13.15
N TYR A 90 4.49 12.38 13.28
CA TYR A 90 5.56 11.54 12.74
C TYR A 90 6.49 11.08 13.85
N TRP A 91 7.23 10.01 13.61
CA TRP A 91 8.26 9.50 14.50
C TRP A 91 9.61 9.46 13.79
N ILE A 92 10.66 9.69 14.56
CA ILE A 92 12.04 9.36 14.19
C ILE A 92 12.49 8.30 15.17
N ASP A 93 12.65 7.08 14.69
CA ASP A 93 12.73 5.87 15.49
C ASP A 93 11.54 5.84 16.48
N ASN A 94 11.79 5.99 17.79
CA ASN A 94 10.74 5.99 18.82
C ASN A 94 10.38 7.40 19.33
N GLU A 95 11.04 8.45 18.83
CA GLU A 95 10.75 9.83 19.25
C GLU A 95 9.60 10.40 18.42
N GLN A 96 8.53 10.81 19.09
CA GLN A 96 7.32 11.31 18.45
C GLN A 96 7.32 12.85 18.33
N PHE A 97 6.84 13.33 17.19
CA PHE A 97 6.65 14.74 16.88
C PHE A 97 5.21 14.98 16.39
N GLU A 98 4.44 15.75 17.15
CA GLU A 98 3.07 16.12 16.77
C GLU A 98 3.08 17.22 15.70
N LEU A 99 2.23 17.06 14.68
CA LEU A 99 2.06 18.02 13.60
C LEU A 99 1.12 19.16 14.00
N GLU A 100 1.44 20.40 13.61
CA GLU A 100 0.56 21.55 13.82
C GLU A 100 -0.79 21.35 13.13
N GLY A 101 -1.90 21.35 13.89
CA GLY A 101 -3.23 21.10 13.33
C GLY A 101 -4.36 21.79 14.09
N THR A 102 -5.59 21.67 13.55
CA THR A 102 -6.82 22.19 14.19
C THR A 102 -7.59 21.14 14.99
N GLY A 103 -6.97 20.00 15.31
CA GLY A 103 -7.59 18.85 15.97
C GLY A 103 -8.23 17.83 15.01
N ASN A 104 -8.30 18.12 13.71
CA ASN A 104 -8.74 17.20 12.64
C ASN A 104 -7.65 16.98 11.59
N ALA A 105 -6.39 17.16 11.98
CA ALA A 105 -5.27 16.92 11.07
C ALA A 105 -5.08 15.42 10.90
N GLU A 106 -4.87 15.00 9.65
CA GLU A 106 -4.54 13.62 9.28
C GLU A 106 -3.25 13.65 8.46
N ALA A 107 -2.38 12.66 8.62
CA ALA A 107 -1.13 12.53 7.87
C ALA A 107 -0.98 11.12 7.28
N TYR A 108 -0.52 11.07 6.03
CA TYR A 108 -0.62 9.88 5.19
C TYR A 108 0.70 9.41 4.61
N ALA A 109 1.57 10.33 4.17
CA ALA A 109 2.85 9.98 3.55
C ALA A 109 4.00 10.82 4.09
N ILE A 110 5.21 10.28 4.04
CA ILE A 110 6.43 10.90 4.56
C ILE A 110 7.57 10.87 3.55
N ALA A 111 8.33 11.95 3.50
CA ALA A 111 9.60 12.04 2.79
C ALA A 111 10.63 12.78 3.64
N VAL A 112 11.91 12.47 3.46
CA VAL A 112 13.01 13.15 4.13
C VAL A 112 13.95 13.70 3.07
N HIS A 113 14.34 14.96 3.20
CA HIS A 113 15.24 15.63 2.27
C HIS A 113 16.08 16.66 3.01
N ASP A 114 17.41 16.58 2.85
CA ASP A 114 18.39 17.47 3.50
C ASP A 114 18.19 17.62 5.02
N GLY A 115 17.78 16.52 5.68
CA GLY A 115 17.53 16.46 7.13
C GLY A 115 16.18 17.01 7.59
N ASP A 116 15.39 17.61 6.70
CA ASP A 116 14.02 18.02 6.98
C ASP A 116 13.02 16.89 6.69
N VAL A 117 12.01 16.76 7.55
CA VAL A 117 10.89 15.81 7.37
C VAL A 117 9.75 16.51 6.65
N TYR A 118 9.14 15.85 5.68
CA TYR A 118 7.99 16.36 4.93
C TYR A 118 6.86 15.35 5.03
N THR A 119 5.67 15.79 5.45
CA THR A 119 4.50 14.91 5.54
C THR A 119 3.35 15.46 4.72
N ALA A 120 2.63 14.61 3.97
CA ALA A 120 1.38 15.01 3.31
C ALA A 120 0.16 14.59 4.13
N GLY A 121 -0.92 15.35 3.99
CA GLY A 121 -2.15 15.07 4.68
C GLY A 121 -3.26 16.07 4.41
N ARG A 122 -4.16 16.21 5.38
CA ARG A 122 -5.21 17.22 5.36
C ARG A 122 -5.44 17.85 6.72
N ASP A 123 -5.83 19.12 6.70
CA ASP A 123 -6.33 19.85 7.86
C ASP A 123 -7.22 21.00 7.35
N ASN A 124 -8.53 20.76 7.27
CA ASN A 124 -9.51 21.62 6.56
C ASN A 124 -9.12 21.90 5.09
N GLY A 125 -8.68 20.84 4.41
CA GLY A 125 -8.18 20.82 3.04
C GLY A 125 -6.77 20.25 2.93
N ALA A 126 -6.34 19.95 1.71
CA ALA A 126 -5.01 19.39 1.44
C ALA A 126 -3.92 20.27 2.04
N SER A 127 -2.98 19.63 2.74
CA SER A 127 -1.87 20.28 3.43
C SER A 127 -0.62 19.40 3.37
N TYR A 128 0.52 20.01 3.64
CA TYR A 128 1.73 19.27 3.99
C TYR A 128 2.41 19.94 5.17
N TRP A 129 3.23 19.21 5.91
CA TRP A 129 4.05 19.78 6.96
C TRP A 129 5.51 19.66 6.57
N LYS A 130 6.28 20.67 6.95
CA LYS A 130 7.73 20.60 6.97
C LYS A 130 8.15 20.57 8.44
N ASN A 131 8.76 19.48 8.86
CA ASN A 131 8.88 19.05 10.25
C ASN A 131 7.47 19.05 10.87
N THR A 132 7.21 19.90 11.86
CA THR A 132 5.88 20.02 12.47
C THR A 132 5.05 21.19 11.95
N LYS A 133 5.59 22.00 11.01
CA LYS A 133 4.98 23.26 10.58
C LYS A 133 4.12 23.09 9.34
N LYS A 134 2.84 23.44 9.48
CA LYS A 134 1.83 23.27 8.46
C LYS A 134 2.00 24.26 7.32
N ASN A 135 1.85 23.76 6.10
CA ASN A 135 1.76 24.49 4.86
C ASN A 135 0.45 24.10 4.17
N LYS A 136 -0.51 25.03 4.13
CA LYS A 136 -1.82 24.79 3.49
C LYS A 136 -1.69 24.82 1.97
N LEU A 137 -2.21 23.80 1.29
CA LEU A 137 -2.18 23.69 -0.17
C LEU A 137 -3.51 24.14 -0.80
N SER A 138 -4.62 23.73 -0.22
CA SER A 138 -5.96 24.18 -0.61
C SER A 138 -6.93 24.13 0.56
N GLY A 139 -8.09 24.77 0.41
CA GLY A 139 -9.22 24.63 1.33
C GLY A 139 -10.37 23.84 0.70
N GLY A 140 -11.46 23.70 1.45
CA GLY A 140 -12.62 22.91 1.02
C GLY A 140 -12.32 21.41 1.05
N ASP A 141 -13.13 20.65 0.32
CA ASP A 141 -12.99 19.20 0.22
C ASP A 141 -11.80 18.84 -0.70
N SER A 142 -10.67 18.56 -0.07
CA SER A 142 -9.40 18.17 -0.70
C SER A 142 -8.49 17.49 0.32
N SER A 143 -7.67 16.56 -0.13
CA SER A 143 -6.67 15.86 0.69
C SER A 143 -5.38 15.67 -0.10
N GLY A 144 -4.23 15.69 0.58
CA GLY A 144 -2.96 15.22 0.03
C GLY A 144 -2.62 13.87 0.65
N TYR A 145 -2.42 12.84 -0.16
CA TYR A 145 -2.18 11.47 0.30
C TYR A 145 -0.72 11.03 0.11
N GLY A 146 -0.05 11.45 -0.97
CA GLY A 146 1.35 11.13 -1.23
C GLY A 146 2.26 12.35 -1.24
N ILE A 147 3.54 12.18 -0.90
CA ILE A 147 4.55 13.26 -0.93
C ILE A 147 5.89 12.78 -1.48
N ALA A 148 6.54 13.64 -2.26
CA ALA A 148 7.93 13.44 -2.66
C ALA A 148 8.65 14.78 -2.81
N VAL A 149 9.93 14.81 -2.47
CA VAL A 149 10.78 16.01 -2.56
C VAL A 149 11.92 15.73 -3.53
N LYS A 150 12.09 16.58 -4.55
CA LYS A 150 13.19 16.45 -5.50
C LYS A 150 14.49 16.99 -4.91
N ASP A 151 15.63 16.56 -5.47
CA ASP A 151 16.99 17.03 -5.12
C ASP A 151 17.16 18.55 -5.13
N ASN A 152 16.34 19.28 -5.90
CA ASN A 152 16.35 20.74 -5.93
C ASN A 152 15.39 21.39 -4.91
N GLY A 153 14.92 20.64 -3.91
CA GLY A 153 14.02 21.07 -2.86
C GLY A 153 12.57 21.30 -3.27
N ASN A 154 12.18 21.00 -4.52
CA ASN A 154 10.78 21.12 -4.93
C ASN A 154 9.93 20.03 -4.27
N VAL A 155 8.89 20.44 -3.55
CA VAL A 155 7.95 19.57 -2.85
C VAL A 155 6.76 19.29 -3.76
N PHE A 156 6.46 18.01 -3.96
CA PHE A 156 5.29 17.53 -4.69
C PHE A 156 4.38 16.77 -3.74
N VAL A 157 3.11 17.17 -3.70
CA VAL A 157 2.07 16.47 -2.94
C VAL A 157 1.02 15.98 -3.92
N GLY A 158 0.67 14.71 -3.88
CA GLY A 158 -0.39 14.10 -4.69
C GLY A 158 -1.65 13.90 -3.85
N GLY A 159 -2.82 14.09 -4.45
CA GLY A 159 -4.09 13.90 -3.78
C GLY A 159 -5.29 14.14 -4.69
N TYR A 160 -6.34 14.70 -4.12
CA TYR A 160 -7.52 15.14 -4.87
C TYR A 160 -8.01 16.53 -4.46
N TYR A 161 -8.81 17.12 -5.33
CA TYR A 161 -9.59 18.31 -5.04
C TYR A 161 -11.02 18.16 -5.58
N MET A 162 -12.01 18.50 -4.76
CA MET A 162 -13.41 18.56 -5.15
C MET A 162 -13.75 19.92 -5.76
N ASN A 163 -14.31 19.94 -6.97
CA ASN A 163 -14.76 21.19 -7.60
C ASN A 163 -16.21 21.58 -7.22
N ASN A 164 -16.66 22.76 -7.64
CA ASN A 164 -18.03 23.25 -7.37
C ASN A 164 -19.14 22.42 -8.05
N HIS A 165 -18.80 21.46 -8.90
CA HIS A 165 -19.72 20.51 -9.53
C HIS A 165 -19.65 19.12 -8.85
N HIS A 166 -19.01 19.03 -7.69
CA HIS A 166 -18.88 17.83 -6.86
C HIS A 166 -18.16 16.67 -7.54
N PHE A 167 -17.18 16.99 -8.39
CA PHE A 167 -16.28 15.99 -8.92
C PHE A 167 -14.96 15.92 -8.16
N VAL A 168 -14.52 14.70 -7.84
CA VAL A 168 -13.22 14.38 -7.24
C VAL A 168 -12.15 14.38 -8.34
N ILE A 169 -11.36 15.45 -8.40
CA ILE A 169 -10.33 15.62 -9.43
C ILE A 169 -8.97 15.18 -8.86
N PRO A 170 -8.28 14.20 -9.49
CA PRO A 170 -6.92 13.85 -9.09
C PRO A 170 -6.00 15.04 -9.38
N ALA A 171 -5.16 15.39 -8.42
CA ALA A 171 -4.33 16.57 -8.51
C ALA A 171 -2.97 16.35 -7.84
N PHE A 172 -2.03 17.22 -8.19
CA PHE A 172 -0.82 17.40 -7.40
C PHE A 172 -0.54 18.87 -7.16
N TRP A 173 0.18 19.18 -6.10
CA TRP A 173 0.69 20.51 -5.79
C TRP A 173 2.20 20.49 -5.87
N LYS A 174 2.78 21.41 -6.65
CA LYS A 174 4.22 21.68 -6.63
C LYS A 174 4.45 22.99 -5.88
N ASN A 175 5.10 22.94 -4.72
CA ASN A 175 5.32 24.10 -3.86
C ASN A 175 4.04 24.93 -3.63
N GLY A 176 2.91 24.27 -3.39
CA GLY A 176 1.61 24.93 -3.20
C GLY A 176 0.81 25.21 -4.47
N ALA A 177 1.41 25.17 -5.66
CA ALA A 177 0.69 25.39 -6.92
C ALA A 177 0.04 24.09 -7.43
N ARG A 178 -1.30 24.07 -7.47
CA ARG A 178 -2.09 22.90 -7.91
C ARG A 178 -2.06 22.71 -9.43
N THR A 179 -1.92 21.47 -9.87
CA THR A 179 -2.13 21.01 -11.25
C THR A 179 -3.09 19.81 -11.22
N ASN A 180 -4.07 19.81 -12.12
CA ASN A 180 -5.02 18.70 -12.24
C ASN A 180 -4.44 17.62 -13.15
N LEU A 181 -4.70 16.36 -12.80
CA LEU A 181 -4.34 15.19 -13.59
C LEU A 181 -5.53 14.76 -14.47
N SER A 182 -5.23 14.05 -15.56
CA SER A 182 -6.27 13.58 -16.48
C SER A 182 -7.14 12.48 -15.84
N ARG A 183 -8.44 12.47 -16.14
CA ARG A 183 -9.42 11.49 -15.61
C ARG A 183 -10.47 11.16 -16.67
N PRO A 184 -11.27 10.08 -16.51
CA PRO A 184 -12.34 9.78 -17.45
C PRO A 184 -13.31 10.96 -17.59
N SER A 185 -13.92 11.13 -18.77
CA SER A 185 -14.89 12.21 -18.97
C SER A 185 -16.13 11.97 -18.09
N GLY A 186 -16.53 12.99 -17.33
CA GLY A 186 -17.56 12.88 -16.30
C GLY A 186 -17.19 11.98 -15.13
N GLY A 187 -15.95 11.48 -15.08
CA GLY A 187 -15.44 10.61 -14.05
C GLY A 187 -14.66 11.33 -12.97
N ASP A 188 -14.22 10.54 -12.01
CA ASP A 188 -13.47 10.96 -10.84
C ASP A 188 -12.10 10.29 -10.77
N GLY A 189 -11.29 10.69 -9.81
CA GLY A 189 -10.04 10.04 -9.49
C GLY A 189 -9.26 10.75 -8.40
N GLU A 190 -8.27 10.06 -7.87
CA GLU A 190 -7.42 10.53 -6.79
C GLU A 190 -6.03 9.92 -6.89
N VAL A 191 -5.04 10.65 -6.38
CA VAL A 191 -3.69 10.15 -6.18
C VAL A 191 -3.55 9.78 -4.71
N GLN A 192 -3.08 8.58 -4.45
CA GLN A 192 -2.81 8.02 -3.14
C GLN A 192 -1.31 8.03 -2.80
N ASP A 193 -0.42 7.95 -3.79
CA ASP A 193 1.04 7.92 -3.57
C ASP A 193 1.82 8.66 -4.67
N VAL A 194 3.03 9.12 -4.35
CA VAL A 194 3.91 9.89 -5.24
C VAL A 194 5.34 9.38 -5.12
N LYS A 195 5.93 8.96 -6.26
CA LYS A 195 7.35 8.57 -6.32
C LYS A 195 8.12 9.38 -7.36
N ILE A 196 9.44 9.44 -7.17
CA ILE A 196 10.38 10.05 -8.10
C ILE A 196 11.27 8.94 -8.67
N TYR A 197 11.40 8.88 -9.99
CA TYR A 197 12.38 8.01 -10.64
C TYR A 197 13.04 8.74 -11.81
N ASN A 198 14.38 8.75 -11.83
CA ASN A 198 15.19 9.48 -12.82
C ASN A 198 14.71 10.93 -13.02
N GLY A 199 14.41 11.62 -11.92
CA GLY A 199 13.93 13.01 -11.92
C GLY A 199 12.50 13.21 -12.43
N SER A 200 11.80 12.16 -12.86
CA SER A 200 10.41 12.21 -13.30
C SER A 200 9.46 11.84 -12.16
N MET A 201 8.30 12.51 -12.12
CA MET A 201 7.25 12.22 -11.15
C MET A 201 6.35 11.10 -11.64
N TYR A 202 5.96 10.23 -10.70
CA TYR A 202 4.92 9.23 -10.85
C TYR A 202 3.91 9.42 -9.73
N TYR A 203 2.63 9.36 -10.07
CA TYR A 203 1.51 9.50 -9.15
C TYR A 203 0.67 8.24 -9.25
N PHE A 204 0.37 7.58 -8.14
CA PHE A 204 -0.36 6.32 -8.07
C PHE A 204 -1.69 6.55 -7.36
N GLY A 205 -2.75 5.84 -7.73
CA GLY A 205 -4.06 6.00 -7.13
C GLY A 205 -5.13 5.40 -8.02
N MET A 206 -6.32 5.96 -8.10
CA MET A 206 -7.38 5.36 -8.91
C MET A 206 -8.16 6.37 -9.73
N SER A 207 -8.81 5.89 -10.78
CA SER A 207 -9.76 6.66 -11.56
C SER A 207 -11.08 5.91 -11.68
N MET A 208 -12.16 6.66 -11.79
CA MET A 208 -13.52 6.13 -11.81
C MET A 208 -14.25 6.65 -13.05
N ALA A 209 -14.74 5.74 -13.88
CA ALA A 209 -15.54 6.09 -15.05
C ALA A 209 -17.04 5.92 -14.74
N PRO A 210 -17.92 6.85 -15.17
CA PRO A 210 -19.35 6.68 -15.02
C PRO A 210 -19.84 5.41 -15.71
N ASN A 211 -20.78 4.74 -15.07
CA ASN A 211 -21.40 3.53 -15.58
C ASN A 211 -22.91 3.54 -15.29
N ASN A 212 -23.72 3.26 -16.30
CA ASN A 212 -25.18 3.33 -16.18
C ASN A 212 -25.78 2.30 -15.21
N MET A 213 -25.08 1.20 -14.94
CA MET A 213 -25.56 0.13 -14.06
C MET A 213 -25.01 0.28 -12.64
N LEU A 214 -23.72 0.58 -12.52
CA LEU A 214 -23.01 0.57 -11.23
C LEU A 214 -22.69 1.96 -10.68
N GLY A 215 -23.10 3.03 -11.38
CA GLY A 215 -22.76 4.41 -11.05
C GLY A 215 -21.33 4.76 -11.47
N TYR A 216 -20.33 4.12 -10.86
CA TYR A 216 -18.91 4.30 -11.17
C TYR A 216 -18.17 2.96 -11.24
N LEU A 217 -17.18 2.89 -12.13
CA LEU A 217 -16.27 1.75 -12.24
C LEU A 217 -14.85 2.20 -11.89
N PRO A 218 -14.32 1.81 -10.70
CA PRO A 218 -12.97 2.13 -10.32
C PRO A 218 -11.94 1.29 -11.10
N LYS A 219 -10.81 1.93 -11.40
CA LYS A 219 -9.61 1.32 -11.94
C LYS A 219 -8.39 1.85 -11.22
N ALA A 220 -7.58 0.93 -10.73
CA ALA A 220 -6.20 1.19 -10.35
C ALA A 220 -5.49 1.92 -11.50
N SER A 221 -4.84 3.03 -11.19
CA SER A 221 -4.34 3.97 -12.18
C SER A 221 -3.03 4.59 -11.72
N TYR A 222 -2.23 5.03 -12.68
CA TYR A 222 -1.10 5.91 -12.38
C TYR A 222 -0.97 7.01 -13.43
N TRP A 223 -0.31 8.10 -13.05
CA TRP A 223 -0.02 9.25 -13.89
C TRP A 223 1.47 9.51 -13.94
N LYS A 224 1.97 9.93 -15.11
CA LYS A 224 3.34 10.40 -15.27
C LYS A 224 3.40 11.93 -15.11
N ALA A 225 4.61 12.49 -15.07
CA ALA A 225 4.86 13.92 -14.87
C ALA A 225 4.08 14.89 -15.79
N ASN A 226 3.66 14.45 -16.98
CA ASN A 226 2.85 15.24 -17.90
C ASN A 226 1.34 15.23 -17.59
N GLY A 227 0.92 14.50 -16.55
CA GLY A 227 -0.47 14.35 -16.14
C GLY A 227 -1.26 13.31 -16.93
N ASN A 228 -0.62 12.52 -17.79
CA ASN A 228 -1.28 11.46 -18.55
C ASN A 228 -1.53 10.24 -17.68
N ARG A 229 -2.80 9.84 -17.63
CA ARG A 229 -3.28 8.66 -16.92
C ARG A 229 -3.00 7.38 -17.70
N THR A 230 -2.67 6.31 -16.97
CA THR A 230 -2.66 4.93 -17.44
C THR A 230 -3.53 4.10 -16.51
N ASP A 231 -4.55 3.44 -17.06
CA ASP A 231 -5.45 2.55 -16.29
C ASP A 231 -4.91 1.12 -16.32
N LEU A 232 -4.95 0.45 -15.18
CA LEU A 232 -4.50 -0.93 -15.02
C LEU A 232 -5.66 -1.92 -15.28
N PRO A 233 -5.39 -3.10 -15.85
CA PRO A 233 -6.44 -4.05 -16.17
C PRO A 233 -6.88 -4.86 -14.94
N ASN A 234 -8.20 -5.00 -14.76
CA ASN A 234 -8.77 -5.83 -13.70
C ASN A 234 -8.86 -7.32 -14.08
N GLY A 235 -8.45 -7.71 -15.30
CA GLY A 235 -8.67 -9.07 -15.84
C GLY A 235 -10.11 -9.34 -16.32
N GLY A 236 -11.00 -8.36 -16.21
CA GLY A 236 -12.38 -8.41 -16.63
C GLY A 236 -13.11 -7.10 -16.33
N GLY A 237 -14.44 -7.18 -16.25
CA GLY A 237 -15.29 -6.07 -15.84
C GLY A 237 -16.54 -6.61 -15.17
N TRP A 238 -17.49 -5.74 -14.85
CA TRP A 238 -18.67 -6.13 -14.08
C TRP A 238 -19.52 -7.21 -14.72
N GLN A 239 -19.47 -7.35 -16.05
CA GLN A 239 -20.14 -8.44 -16.76
C GLN A 239 -19.59 -9.84 -16.40
N LYS A 240 -18.42 -9.88 -15.75
CA LYS A 240 -17.77 -11.07 -15.21
C LYS A 240 -17.73 -11.06 -13.68
N GLY A 241 -18.59 -10.29 -13.01
CA GLY A 241 -18.65 -10.19 -11.55
C GLY A 241 -17.56 -9.30 -10.93
N ILE A 242 -16.79 -8.54 -11.71
CA ILE A 242 -15.74 -7.65 -11.18
C ILE A 242 -16.26 -6.21 -11.11
N TYR A 243 -16.45 -5.67 -9.91
CA TYR A 243 -16.88 -4.29 -9.72
C TYR A 243 -15.81 -3.32 -10.22
N GLY A 244 -14.57 -3.46 -9.75
CA GLY A 244 -13.47 -2.60 -10.15
C GLY A 244 -12.18 -2.86 -9.41
N GLY A 245 -11.16 -2.09 -9.73
CA GLY A 245 -9.85 -2.17 -9.09
C GLY A 245 -9.51 -0.84 -8.44
N GLU A 246 -8.89 -0.90 -7.26
CA GLU A 246 -8.39 0.25 -6.51
C GLU A 246 -6.88 0.08 -6.33
N SER A 247 -6.13 1.18 -6.30
CA SER A 247 -4.72 1.13 -5.91
C SER A 247 -4.34 2.26 -4.97
N TYR A 248 -3.35 1.96 -4.14
CA TYR A 248 -2.89 2.80 -3.03
C TYR A 248 -1.44 3.23 -3.29
N GLY A 249 -0.46 2.41 -2.88
CA GLY A 249 0.97 2.64 -3.09
C GLY A 249 1.49 2.17 -4.45
N GLY A 250 2.61 2.75 -4.86
CA GLY A 250 3.31 2.33 -6.07
C GLY A 250 4.81 2.53 -6.00
N PHE A 251 5.53 1.86 -6.87
CA PHE A 251 6.98 1.89 -6.91
C PHE A 251 7.47 1.91 -8.34
N VAL A 252 8.64 2.52 -8.56
CA VAL A 252 9.20 2.63 -9.89
C VAL A 252 10.72 2.57 -9.81
N ASN A 253 11.30 1.72 -10.64
CA ASN A 253 12.74 1.53 -10.75
C ASN A 253 13.09 1.27 -12.23
N SER A 254 14.28 0.71 -12.49
CA SER A 254 14.75 0.38 -13.84
C SER A 254 14.00 -0.76 -14.51
N THR A 255 13.29 -1.60 -13.76
CA THR A 255 12.53 -2.74 -14.32
C THR A 255 11.11 -2.36 -14.70
N GLY A 256 10.55 -1.28 -14.16
CA GLY A 256 9.26 -0.75 -14.60
C GLY A 256 8.48 -0.06 -13.49
N VAL A 257 7.16 0.05 -13.71
CA VAL A 257 6.21 0.62 -12.76
C VAL A 257 5.44 -0.49 -12.06
N TYR A 258 5.45 -0.47 -10.74
CA TYR A 258 4.73 -1.36 -9.84
C TYR A 258 3.60 -0.60 -9.15
N VAL A 259 2.43 -1.22 -9.03
CA VAL A 259 1.27 -0.62 -8.35
C VAL A 259 0.62 -1.67 -7.47
N ALA A 260 0.43 -1.38 -6.18
CA ALA A 260 -0.28 -2.25 -5.24
C ALA A 260 -1.75 -1.85 -5.15
N GLY A 261 -2.62 -2.83 -4.94
CA GLY A 261 -4.03 -2.54 -4.75
C GLY A 261 -4.90 -3.76 -4.57
N LYS A 262 -6.19 -3.59 -4.81
CA LYS A 262 -7.18 -4.66 -4.73
C LYS A 262 -8.13 -4.65 -5.92
N ILE A 263 -8.81 -5.76 -6.12
CA ILE A 263 -9.94 -5.88 -7.04
C ILE A 263 -11.14 -6.36 -6.23
N ASP A 264 -12.24 -5.62 -6.36
CA ASP A 264 -13.49 -5.94 -5.72
C ASP A 264 -14.39 -6.73 -6.66
N TRP A 265 -14.91 -7.83 -6.14
CA TRP A 265 -15.85 -8.71 -6.81
C TRP A 265 -17.25 -8.52 -6.23
N ILE A 266 -18.24 -8.56 -7.11
CA ILE A 266 -19.65 -8.43 -6.80
C ILE A 266 -20.10 -9.73 -6.13
N GLY A 267 -20.65 -9.63 -4.92
CA GLY A 267 -21.28 -10.75 -4.23
C GLY A 267 -22.57 -11.18 -4.93
N GLU A 268 -22.84 -12.47 -4.94
CA GLU A 268 -24.08 -13.03 -5.44
C GLU A 268 -25.06 -13.24 -4.29
N VAL A 269 -26.35 -13.17 -4.59
CA VAL A 269 -27.44 -13.46 -3.64
C VAL A 269 -28.26 -14.64 -4.15
N ASP A 270 -28.80 -15.42 -3.22
CA ASP A 270 -29.73 -16.51 -3.53
C ASP A 270 -31.14 -15.98 -3.89
N ASP A 271 -32.06 -16.91 -4.19
CA ASP A 271 -33.43 -16.58 -4.58
C ASP A 271 -34.22 -15.86 -3.47
N ASP A 272 -33.78 -15.97 -2.20
CA ASP A 272 -34.36 -15.29 -1.04
C ASP A 272 -33.68 -13.94 -0.75
N GLY A 273 -32.68 -13.56 -1.56
CA GLY A 273 -31.92 -12.33 -1.44
C GLY A 273 -30.87 -12.35 -0.34
N GLN A 274 -30.44 -13.52 0.13
CA GLN A 274 -29.35 -13.67 1.09
C GLN A 274 -28.01 -13.81 0.37
N ASP A 275 -26.94 -13.25 0.94
CA ASP A 275 -25.58 -13.36 0.36
C ASP A 275 -25.14 -14.82 0.27
N ILE A 276 -24.58 -15.21 -0.88
CA ILE A 276 -23.99 -16.53 -1.10
C ILE A 276 -22.54 -16.50 -0.60
N PRO A 277 -22.18 -17.23 0.48
CA PRO A 277 -20.83 -17.19 1.03
C PRO A 277 -19.77 -17.66 0.04
N GLY A 278 -18.62 -16.97 0.01
CA GLY A 278 -17.51 -17.25 -0.90
C GLY A 278 -17.67 -16.65 -2.30
N THR A 279 -18.76 -15.93 -2.56
CA THR A 279 -18.89 -15.08 -3.77
C THR A 279 -18.49 -13.64 -3.45
N GLY A 280 -17.99 -12.93 -4.46
CA GLY A 280 -17.53 -11.56 -4.28
C GLY A 280 -16.25 -11.43 -3.45
N GLY A 281 -16.05 -10.23 -2.91
CA GLY A 281 -14.99 -9.90 -1.96
C GLY A 281 -13.83 -9.09 -2.54
N SER A 282 -12.94 -8.65 -1.66
CA SER A 282 -11.74 -7.86 -2.01
C SER A 282 -10.50 -8.74 -2.05
N TYR A 283 -9.79 -8.76 -3.18
CA TYR A 283 -8.59 -9.56 -3.40
C TYR A 283 -7.39 -8.68 -3.69
N ALA A 284 -6.25 -8.97 -3.07
CA ALA A 284 -5.01 -8.23 -3.25
C ALA A 284 -4.34 -8.56 -4.60
N HIS A 285 -3.80 -7.53 -5.23
CA HIS A 285 -3.05 -7.63 -6.47
C HIS A 285 -1.88 -6.64 -6.44
N TYR A 286 -0.91 -6.91 -7.31
CA TYR A 286 -0.08 -5.82 -7.82
C TYR A 286 -0.04 -5.88 -9.35
N TRP A 287 0.27 -4.74 -9.96
CA TRP A 287 0.52 -4.65 -11.40
C TRP A 287 1.97 -4.30 -11.64
N HIS A 288 2.58 -4.91 -12.66
CA HIS A 288 3.90 -4.54 -13.17
C HIS A 288 3.79 -4.20 -14.65
N ASP A 289 4.00 -2.92 -15.00
CA ASP A 289 3.82 -2.37 -16.36
C ASP A 289 2.49 -2.75 -17.01
N GLY A 290 1.41 -2.72 -16.21
CA GLY A 290 0.06 -3.06 -16.64
C GLY A 290 -0.24 -4.57 -16.68
N THR A 291 0.73 -5.44 -16.39
CA THR A 291 0.50 -6.86 -16.20
C THR A 291 0.04 -7.11 -14.77
N LYS A 292 -1.17 -7.65 -14.60
CA LYS A 292 -1.73 -8.00 -13.29
C LYS A 292 -1.07 -9.27 -12.75
N VAL A 293 -0.72 -9.26 -11.46
CA VAL A 293 -0.27 -10.41 -10.69
C VAL A 293 -1.21 -10.60 -9.49
N ASP A 294 -1.70 -11.81 -9.33
CA ASP A 294 -2.60 -12.18 -8.25
C ASP A 294 -1.78 -12.56 -7.01
N LEU A 295 -2.17 -12.04 -5.85
CA LEU A 295 -1.57 -12.39 -4.57
C LEU A 295 -2.45 -13.40 -3.85
N LEU A 296 -1.81 -14.33 -3.14
CA LEU A 296 -2.53 -15.31 -2.34
C LEU A 296 -3.33 -14.60 -1.25
N GLY A 297 -4.66 -14.70 -1.31
CA GLY A 297 -5.55 -14.12 -0.31
C GLY A 297 -5.67 -14.97 0.96
N GLY A 298 -6.33 -14.41 1.96
CA GLY A 298 -6.73 -15.11 3.17
C GLY A 298 -7.97 -15.98 2.99
N ILE A 299 -8.61 -16.30 4.10
CA ILE A 299 -9.90 -16.99 4.12
C ILE A 299 -11.00 -15.97 3.87
N PHE A 300 -12.01 -16.33 3.07
CA PHE A 300 -13.17 -15.47 2.86
C PHE A 300 -13.91 -15.24 4.18
N ASN A 301 -14.00 -13.98 4.63
CA ASN A 301 -14.63 -13.57 5.87
C ASN A 301 -15.42 -12.27 5.63
N ASP A 302 -16.74 -12.35 5.50
CA ASP A 302 -17.64 -11.20 5.29
C ASP A 302 -17.20 -10.26 4.15
N MET A 303 -16.93 -10.80 2.96
CA MET A 303 -16.41 -10.09 1.77
C MET A 303 -14.96 -9.59 1.89
N TRP A 304 -14.30 -9.79 3.03
CA TRP A 304 -12.87 -9.53 3.19
C TRP A 304 -12.08 -10.79 2.86
N VAL A 305 -11.03 -10.62 2.04
CA VAL A 305 -10.07 -11.69 1.73
C VAL A 305 -8.66 -11.16 1.85
N SER A 306 -8.34 -10.07 1.14
CA SER A 306 -7.02 -9.45 1.21
C SER A 306 -6.97 -8.07 0.57
N THR A 307 -6.04 -7.24 1.04
CA THR A 307 -5.73 -5.91 0.48
C THR A 307 -4.23 -5.73 0.39
N ALA A 308 -3.72 -5.23 -0.74
CA ALA A 308 -2.32 -4.77 -0.87
C ALA A 308 -2.28 -3.24 -0.84
N TYR A 309 -1.59 -2.66 0.13
CA TYR A 309 -1.51 -1.20 0.30
C TYR A 309 -0.26 -0.60 -0.34
N ASP A 310 0.85 -1.31 -0.37
CA ASP A 310 2.09 -0.75 -0.93
C ASP A 310 3.01 -1.84 -1.49
N VAL A 311 3.89 -1.47 -2.42
CA VAL A 311 4.80 -2.39 -3.10
C VAL A 311 6.18 -1.75 -3.24
N ALA A 312 7.22 -2.56 -3.06
CA ALA A 312 8.60 -2.20 -3.37
C ALA A 312 9.28 -3.36 -4.09
N ALA A 313 10.30 -3.07 -4.90
CA ALA A 313 11.04 -4.10 -5.61
C ALA A 313 12.55 -3.81 -5.65
N SER A 314 13.36 -4.81 -5.34
CA SER A 314 14.83 -4.73 -5.39
C SER A 314 15.43 -6.11 -5.67
N ASP A 315 16.55 -6.15 -6.40
CA ASP A 315 17.33 -7.37 -6.66
C ASP A 315 16.51 -8.58 -7.17
N GLY A 316 15.46 -8.31 -7.95
CA GLY A 316 14.56 -9.34 -8.50
C GLY A 316 13.47 -9.82 -7.55
N TYR A 317 13.39 -9.27 -6.34
CA TYR A 317 12.31 -9.49 -5.38
C TYR A 317 11.26 -8.39 -5.48
N VAL A 318 9.99 -8.79 -5.36
CA VAL A 318 8.84 -7.89 -5.18
C VAL A 318 8.27 -8.15 -3.80
N VAL A 319 8.18 -7.11 -2.98
CA VAL A 319 7.60 -7.15 -1.64
C VAL A 319 6.34 -6.29 -1.63
N VAL A 320 5.23 -6.85 -1.16
CA VAL A 320 3.94 -6.16 -1.09
C VAL A 320 3.45 -6.17 0.36
N ALA A 321 3.17 -5.01 0.93
CA ALA A 321 2.57 -4.87 2.26
C ALA A 321 1.05 -4.87 2.19
N GLY A 322 0.39 -5.55 3.13
CA GLY A 322 -1.06 -5.66 3.11
C GLY A 322 -1.73 -6.23 4.36
N ASP A 323 -2.96 -6.65 4.15
CA ASP A 323 -3.70 -7.48 5.09
C ASP A 323 -4.36 -8.67 4.38
N VAL A 324 -4.63 -9.71 5.16
CA VAL A 324 -5.44 -10.86 4.76
C VAL A 324 -6.47 -11.16 5.84
N ALA A 325 -7.61 -11.72 5.45
CA ALA A 325 -8.59 -12.23 6.39
C ALA A 325 -8.22 -13.65 6.88
N SER A 326 -8.63 -13.99 8.10
CA SER A 326 -8.51 -15.32 8.69
C SER A 326 -9.88 -15.79 9.20
N GLU A 327 -9.94 -17.00 9.77
CA GLU A 327 -11.17 -17.53 10.39
C GLU A 327 -11.68 -16.66 11.54
N THR A 328 -10.79 -15.89 12.20
CA THR A 328 -11.09 -15.17 13.44
C THR A 328 -10.93 -13.66 13.31
N GLN A 329 -10.29 -13.16 12.25
CA GLN A 329 -10.02 -11.75 12.02
C GLN A 329 -10.32 -11.36 10.57
N THR A 330 -10.95 -10.20 10.36
CA THR A 330 -11.18 -9.65 9.02
C THR A 330 -9.90 -9.09 8.39
N GLN A 331 -8.92 -8.68 9.21
CA GLN A 331 -7.63 -8.14 8.77
C GLN A 331 -6.53 -8.61 9.70
N VAL A 332 -5.52 -9.26 9.11
CA VAL A 332 -4.28 -9.71 9.74
C VAL A 332 -3.13 -9.07 8.97
N PRO A 333 -2.15 -8.44 9.63
CA PRO A 333 -1.05 -7.77 8.93
C PRO A 333 -0.18 -8.81 8.22
N ALA A 334 0.02 -8.59 6.93
CA ALA A 334 0.68 -9.55 6.05
C ALA A 334 1.64 -8.87 5.07
N VAL A 335 2.56 -9.67 4.56
CA VAL A 335 3.46 -9.29 3.48
C VAL A 335 3.53 -10.42 2.47
N TRP A 336 3.60 -10.08 1.18
CA TRP A 336 3.94 -11.04 0.14
C TRP A 336 5.36 -10.79 -0.35
N VAL A 337 6.18 -11.84 -0.41
CA VAL A 337 7.52 -11.81 -1.01
C VAL A 337 7.51 -12.71 -2.24
N ASN A 338 7.60 -12.12 -3.44
CA ASN A 338 7.42 -12.83 -4.71
C ASN A 338 6.12 -13.66 -4.78
N GLY A 339 5.06 -13.16 -4.14
CA GLY A 339 3.74 -13.81 -4.07
C GLY A 339 3.58 -14.83 -2.93
N GLU A 340 4.64 -15.16 -2.19
CA GLU A 340 4.55 -15.99 -0.98
C GLU A 340 4.02 -15.16 0.18
N LEU A 341 2.86 -15.56 0.73
CA LEU A 341 2.17 -14.88 1.83
C LEU A 341 2.82 -15.20 3.19
N ILE A 342 3.13 -14.16 3.96
CA ILE A 342 3.68 -14.24 5.31
C ILE A 342 2.81 -13.40 6.25
N HIS A 343 2.32 -14.01 7.33
CA HIS A 343 1.64 -13.28 8.42
C HIS A 343 2.69 -12.68 9.36
N LEU A 344 2.59 -11.37 9.62
CA LEU A 344 3.56 -10.66 10.46
C LEU A 344 3.35 -10.94 11.96
N GLU A 345 2.10 -11.19 12.37
CA GLU A 345 1.70 -11.37 13.78
C GLU A 345 0.88 -12.65 14.03
N GLY A 346 0.99 -13.62 13.13
CA GLY A 346 0.13 -14.82 13.09
C GLY A 346 -1.32 -14.51 12.71
N ALA A 347 -2.14 -15.56 12.52
CA ALA A 347 -3.48 -15.42 11.93
C ALA A 347 -4.57 -14.87 12.89
N ASN A 348 -4.28 -14.72 14.18
CA ASN A 348 -5.27 -14.35 15.20
C ASN A 348 -5.11 -12.91 15.71
N THR A 349 -4.15 -12.15 15.18
CA THR A 349 -3.87 -10.79 15.60
C THR A 349 -4.42 -9.81 14.58
N HIS A 350 -5.38 -8.98 14.98
CA HIS A 350 -5.87 -7.91 14.12
C HIS A 350 -4.77 -6.87 13.87
N GLY A 351 -4.65 -6.41 12.63
CA GLY A 351 -3.71 -5.37 12.25
C GLY A 351 -3.61 -5.23 10.75
N VAL A 352 -2.84 -4.24 10.30
CA VAL A 352 -2.64 -3.93 8.88
C VAL A 352 -1.20 -3.50 8.65
N ALA A 353 -0.58 -4.03 7.59
CA ALA A 353 0.66 -3.50 7.04
C ALA A 353 0.36 -2.56 5.87
N LYS A 354 0.70 -1.28 6.01
CA LYS A 354 0.31 -0.18 5.11
C LYS A 354 1.39 0.28 4.14
N ALA A 355 2.65 0.16 4.52
CA ALA A 355 3.78 0.69 3.74
C ALA A 355 4.96 -0.28 3.72
N VAL A 356 5.76 -0.25 2.65
CA VAL A 356 6.98 -1.04 2.51
C VAL A 356 8.15 -0.19 2.03
N PHE A 357 9.30 -0.37 2.67
CA PHE A 357 10.55 0.27 2.26
C PHE A 357 11.69 -0.75 2.26
N ILE A 358 12.45 -0.81 1.17
CA ILE A 358 13.64 -1.66 1.04
C ILE A 358 14.87 -0.74 1.06
N VAL A 359 15.84 -1.02 1.94
CA VAL A 359 17.10 -0.27 1.98
C VAL A 359 18.02 -0.73 0.85
N GLU A 360 18.42 0.22 -0.02
CA GLU A 360 19.36 0.01 -1.14
C GLU A 360 20.84 -0.05 -0.73
#